data_AF-A0A7L9C3F2-F1
#
_entry.id   AF-A0A7L9C3F2-F1
#
_cell.length_a   1.000
_cell.length_b   1.000
_cell.length_c   1.000
_cell.angle_alpha   90.00
_cell.angle_beta   90.00
_cell.angle_gamma   90.00
#
_symmetry.space_group_name_H-M   'P 1'
#
loop_
_entity.id
_entity.type
_entity.pdbx_description
1 polymer ?
#
loop_
_entity_poly.entity_id
_entity_poly.type
_entity_poly.pdbx_seq_one_letter_code
_entity_poly.pdbx_strand_id
1 'polypeptide(L)'
;MARLQEAYRARNYDELAALVAPKQRLATVDFLAAVDEVLKANARLRRVAESVYQGPVSETWSIGEIENNLGPFSAHVTLIGQELRGNGAVVTLQEGDHIPLFKARFVHDGSGWLYDAEPIPAAMIGELRKLAATLDDVTRKVREGADIRYYMDVFFTQVAPQMCRVLTATDPVVQTALSTDANQP
;
A
#
# COMPACT_ATOMS: atom_id res chain seq x y z
N MET A 1 18.60 1.38 2.25
CA MET A 1 17.30 2.02 1.96
C MET A 1 17.13 2.34 0.47
N ALA A 2 18.04 3.09 -0.17
CA ALA A 2 17.92 3.46 -1.60
C ALA A 2 17.64 2.26 -2.53
N ARG A 3 18.39 1.16 -2.37
CA ARG A 3 18.22 -0.06 -3.17
C ARG A 3 16.85 -0.73 -3.00
N LEU A 4 16.26 -0.66 -1.81
CA LEU A 4 14.94 -1.23 -1.50
C LEU A 4 13.84 -0.48 -2.27
N GLN A 5 13.92 0.85 -2.28
CA GLN A 5 13.01 1.72 -3.03
C GLN A 5 13.19 1.58 -4.54
N GLU A 6 14.44 1.49 -4.99
CA GLU A 6 14.76 1.31 -6.42
C GLU A 6 14.18 -0.01 -6.95
N ALA A 7 14.38 -1.12 -6.24
CA ALA A 7 13.81 -2.42 -6.61
C ALA A 7 12.27 -2.36 -6.68
N TYR A 8 11.62 -1.70 -5.72
CA TYR A 8 10.16 -1.56 -5.72
C TYR A 8 9.66 -0.67 -6.87
N ARG A 9 10.28 0.50 -7.11
CA ARG A 9 9.94 1.40 -8.22
C ARG A 9 10.12 0.74 -9.58
N ALA A 10 11.12 -0.12 -9.72
CA ALA A 10 11.35 -0.92 -10.91
C ALA A 10 10.42 -2.15 -11.03
N ARG A 11 9.60 -2.42 -10.01
CA ARG A 11 8.77 -3.64 -9.87
C ARG A 11 9.58 -4.93 -9.98
N ASN A 12 10.83 -4.90 -9.53
CA ASN A 12 11.72 -6.05 -9.49
C ASN A 12 11.51 -6.82 -8.17
N TYR A 13 10.43 -7.59 -8.11
CA TYR A 13 10.04 -8.31 -6.89
C TYR A 13 11.04 -9.38 -6.46
N ASP A 14 11.81 -9.94 -7.41
CA ASP A 14 12.86 -10.92 -7.10
C ASP A 14 14.02 -10.29 -6.34
N GLU A 15 14.50 -9.12 -6.82
CA GLU A 15 15.52 -8.35 -6.10
C GLU A 15 14.98 -7.84 -4.77
N LEU A 16 13.73 -7.37 -4.75
CA LEU A 16 13.09 -6.90 -3.54
C LEU A 16 13.01 -8.00 -2.47
N ALA A 17 12.65 -9.23 -2.87
CA ALA A 17 12.61 -10.38 -1.98
C ALA A 17 13.96 -10.62 -1.30
N ALA A 18 15.07 -10.48 -2.02
CA ALA A 18 16.41 -10.62 -1.48
C ALA A 18 16.78 -9.54 -0.44
N LEU A 19 16.10 -8.40 -0.45
CA LEU A 19 16.33 -7.27 0.47
C LEU A 19 15.41 -7.30 1.71
N VAL A 20 14.49 -8.27 1.79
CA VAL A 20 13.57 -8.45 2.93
C VAL A 20 14.01 -9.65 3.77
N ALA A 21 13.88 -9.52 5.09
CA ALA A 21 14.18 -10.57 6.05
C ALA A 21 13.38 -11.85 5.71
N PRO A 22 13.98 -13.05 5.76
CA PRO A 22 13.35 -14.29 5.28
C PRO A 22 11.96 -14.57 5.86
N LYS A 23 11.73 -14.19 7.13
CA LYS A 23 10.47 -14.42 7.85
C LYS A 23 9.26 -13.75 7.19
N GLN A 24 9.45 -12.57 6.60
CA GLN A 24 8.35 -11.75 6.03
C GLN A 24 8.42 -11.61 4.51
N ARG A 25 9.50 -12.08 3.88
CA ARG A 25 9.80 -11.93 2.46
C ARG A 25 8.59 -12.16 1.53
N LEU A 26 7.98 -13.34 1.62
CA LEU A 26 6.87 -13.70 0.73
C LEU A 26 5.67 -12.79 0.94
N ALA A 27 5.28 -12.57 2.20
CA ALA A 27 4.13 -11.73 2.54
C ALA A 27 4.33 -10.27 2.10
N THR A 28 5.52 -9.72 2.29
CA THR A 28 5.87 -8.35 1.84
C THR A 28 5.80 -8.22 0.34
N VAL A 29 6.37 -9.18 -0.41
CA VAL A 29 6.32 -9.15 -1.88
C VAL A 29 4.88 -9.28 -2.38
N ASP A 30 4.11 -10.23 -1.86
CA ASP A 30 2.71 -10.44 -2.27
C ASP A 30 1.84 -9.22 -1.96
N PHE A 31 2.06 -8.57 -0.82
CA PHE A 31 1.37 -7.34 -0.44
C PHE A 31 1.68 -6.20 -1.41
N LEU A 32 2.97 -5.96 -1.69
CA LEU A 32 3.38 -4.89 -2.60
C LEU A 32 2.91 -5.13 -4.04
N ALA A 33 2.91 -6.38 -4.49
CA ALA A 33 2.31 -6.77 -5.77
C ALA A 33 0.79 -6.50 -5.80
N ALA A 34 0.07 -6.83 -4.72
CA ALA A 34 -1.37 -6.56 -4.63
C ALA A 34 -1.67 -5.05 -4.59
N VAL A 35 -0.83 -4.24 -3.96
CA VAL A 35 -0.92 -2.77 -4.04
C VAL A 35 -0.75 -2.32 -5.48
N ASP A 36 0.30 -2.75 -6.18
CA ASP A 36 0.53 -2.42 -7.59
C ASP A 36 -0.65 -2.81 -8.50
N GLU A 37 -1.32 -3.93 -8.24
CA GLU A 37 -2.55 -4.33 -8.94
C GLU A 37 -3.65 -3.28 -8.78
N VAL A 38 -3.90 -2.81 -7.55
CA VAL A 38 -4.89 -1.75 -7.25
C VAL A 38 -4.51 -0.45 -7.95
N LEU A 39 -3.25 -0.01 -7.87
CA LEU A 39 -2.78 1.23 -8.51
C LEU A 39 -2.98 1.18 -10.02
N LYS A 40 -2.62 0.04 -10.62
CA LYS A 40 -2.77 -0.19 -12.06
C LYS A 40 -4.25 -0.25 -12.46
N ALA A 41 -5.13 -0.82 -11.64
CA ALA A 41 -6.57 -0.86 -11.90
C ALA A 41 -7.20 0.54 -11.81
N ASN A 42 -6.85 1.32 -10.78
CA ASN A 42 -7.33 2.70 -10.64
C ASN A 42 -6.87 3.60 -11.80
N ALA A 43 -5.59 3.51 -12.19
CA ALA A 43 -5.06 4.25 -13.34
C ALA A 43 -5.72 3.84 -14.67
N ARG A 44 -6.20 2.61 -14.81
CA ARG A 44 -7.02 2.20 -15.96
C ARG A 44 -8.41 2.83 -15.88
N LEU A 45 -9.08 2.73 -14.74
CA LEU A 45 -10.41 3.29 -14.52
C LEU A 45 -10.44 4.79 -14.82
N ARG A 46 -9.51 5.56 -14.23
CA ARG A 46 -9.42 7.02 -14.42
C ARG A 46 -9.33 7.38 -15.90
N ARG A 47 -8.40 6.78 -16.65
CA ARG A 47 -8.24 7.03 -18.09
C ARG A 47 -9.51 6.70 -18.89
N VAL A 48 -10.19 5.61 -18.56
CA VAL A 48 -11.43 5.22 -19.24
C VAL A 48 -12.57 6.20 -18.91
N ALA A 49 -12.75 6.55 -17.64
CA ALA A 49 -13.78 7.47 -17.22
C ALA A 49 -13.56 8.88 -17.78
N GLU A 50 -12.32 9.38 -17.81
CA GLU A 50 -11.97 10.67 -18.44
C GLU A 50 -12.33 10.68 -19.93
N SER A 51 -12.02 9.58 -20.63
CA SER A 51 -12.35 9.43 -22.05
C SER A 51 -13.85 9.33 -22.32
N VAL A 52 -14.61 8.63 -21.47
CA VAL A 52 -16.05 8.39 -21.69
C VAL A 52 -16.88 9.61 -21.28
N TYR A 53 -16.56 10.24 -20.16
CA TYR A 53 -17.31 11.37 -19.61
C TYR A 53 -16.80 12.74 -20.05
N GLN A 54 -15.73 12.80 -20.85
CA GLN A 54 -15.15 14.02 -21.43
C GLN A 54 -14.83 15.10 -20.38
N GLY A 55 -14.29 14.68 -19.25
CA GLY A 55 -13.93 15.57 -18.14
C GLY A 55 -12.94 14.93 -17.19
N PRO A 56 -12.26 15.72 -16.36
CA PRO A 56 -11.33 15.18 -15.36
C PRO A 56 -12.10 14.29 -14.37
N VAL A 57 -11.52 13.14 -14.04
CA VAL A 57 -12.05 12.30 -12.97
C VAL A 57 -11.85 13.00 -11.63
N SER A 58 -12.88 13.00 -10.81
CA SER A 58 -12.86 13.58 -9.46
C SER A 58 -11.69 13.04 -8.63
N GLU A 59 -11.07 13.91 -7.84
CA GLU A 59 -10.07 13.54 -6.82
C GLU A 59 -10.63 12.55 -5.78
N THR A 60 -11.95 12.39 -5.68
CA THR A 60 -12.57 11.33 -4.87
C THR A 60 -12.10 9.92 -5.26
N TRP A 61 -11.70 9.71 -6.51
CA TRP A 61 -11.11 8.45 -7.01
C TRP A 61 -9.59 8.40 -6.87
N SER A 62 -9.00 9.38 -6.19
CA SER A 62 -7.59 9.32 -5.82
C SER A 62 -7.41 8.29 -4.72
N ILE A 63 -6.51 7.34 -4.97
CA ILE A 63 -6.09 6.33 -3.99
C ILE A 63 -4.68 6.64 -3.46
N GLY A 64 -4.27 7.91 -3.53
CA GLY A 64 -2.93 8.36 -3.11
C GLY A 64 -2.60 7.98 -1.66
N GLU A 65 -3.59 7.83 -0.80
CA GLU A 65 -3.41 7.31 0.56
C GLU A 65 -2.79 5.91 0.59
N ILE A 66 -3.16 5.03 -0.36
CA ILE A 66 -2.57 3.70 -0.47
C ILE A 66 -1.12 3.77 -0.97
N GLU A 67 -0.82 4.71 -1.89
CA GLU A 67 0.55 4.90 -2.42
C GLU A 67 1.51 5.54 -1.42
N ASN A 68 0.98 6.29 -0.45
CA ASN A 68 1.75 7.07 0.52
C ASN A 68 1.77 6.46 1.92
N ASN A 69 1.21 5.26 2.12
CA ASN A 69 1.15 4.58 3.41
C ASN A 69 1.68 3.13 3.32
N LEU A 70 2.88 2.97 2.76
CA LEU A 70 3.59 1.72 2.53
C LEU A 70 4.94 1.68 3.26
N GLY A 71 5.16 2.59 4.22
CA GLY A 71 6.40 2.74 4.96
C GLY A 71 7.58 3.07 4.05
N PRO A 72 8.64 2.24 4.00
CA PRO A 72 9.81 2.50 3.18
C PRO A 72 9.52 2.44 1.67
N PHE A 73 8.37 1.89 1.27
CA PHE A 73 7.93 1.72 -0.12
C PHE A 73 7.05 2.85 -0.63
N SER A 74 6.66 3.79 0.22
CA SER A 74 5.80 4.90 -0.16
C SER A 74 6.41 5.72 -1.29
N ALA A 75 5.55 6.28 -2.15
CA ALA A 75 5.98 7.05 -3.32
C ALA A 75 6.90 8.22 -2.92
N HIS A 76 6.54 8.88 -1.83
CA HIS A 76 7.26 9.99 -1.22
C HIS A 76 7.73 9.59 0.18
N VAL A 77 9.05 9.44 0.36
CA VAL A 77 9.64 9.15 1.66
C VAL A 77 10.85 10.05 1.89
N THR A 78 10.88 10.70 3.04
CA THR A 78 12.02 11.48 3.53
C THR A 78 12.65 10.76 4.72
N LEU A 79 13.96 10.56 4.67
CA LEU A 79 14.73 10.03 5.80
C LEU A 79 14.91 11.13 6.85
N ILE A 80 14.38 10.92 8.05
CA ILE A 80 14.49 11.87 9.16
C ILE A 80 15.65 11.50 10.10
N GLY A 81 15.86 10.20 10.33
CA GLY A 81 16.92 9.75 11.22
C GLY A 81 17.22 8.27 11.09
N GLN A 82 18.39 7.88 11.59
CA GLN A 82 18.79 6.48 11.67
C GLN A 82 19.48 6.23 13.01
N GLU A 83 19.15 5.10 13.63
CA GLU A 83 19.77 4.62 14.84
C GLU A 83 20.31 3.21 14.62
N LEU A 84 21.60 3.00 14.90
CA LEU A 84 22.28 1.71 14.77
C LEU A 84 22.47 1.08 16.15
N ARG A 85 22.12 -0.19 16.30
CA ARG A 85 22.27 -0.98 17.53
C ARG A 85 22.78 -2.38 17.21
N GLY A 86 24.11 -2.56 17.22
CA GLY A 86 24.74 -3.84 16.87
C GLY A 86 24.37 -4.25 15.43
N ASN A 87 23.73 -5.41 15.28
CA ASN A 87 23.24 -5.90 14.00
C ASN A 87 21.82 -5.39 13.65
N GLY A 88 21.25 -4.48 14.43
CA GLY A 88 19.95 -3.87 14.16
C GLY A 88 20.09 -2.41 13.75
N ALA A 89 19.18 -1.94 12.92
CA ALA A 89 19.01 -0.52 12.63
C ALA A 89 17.53 -0.14 12.65
N VAL A 90 17.24 1.06 13.15
CA VAL A 90 15.91 1.67 13.06
C VAL A 90 16.05 2.94 12.24
N VAL A 91 15.24 3.05 11.21
CA VAL A 91 15.24 4.18 10.28
C VAL A 91 13.90 4.90 10.43
N THR A 92 13.95 6.16 10.81
CA THR A 92 12.77 7.01 10.97
C THR A 92 12.49 7.75 9.66
N LEU A 93 11.29 7.57 9.14
CA LEU A 93 10.84 8.00 7.83
C LEU A 93 9.63 8.92 7.97
N GLN A 94 9.53 9.90 7.08
CA GLN A 94 8.34 10.70 6.88
C GLN A 94 7.76 10.34 5.51
N GLU A 95 6.47 9.98 5.46
CA GLU A 95 5.77 9.61 4.24
C GLU A 95 4.96 10.80 3.73
N GLY A 96 5.27 11.29 2.53
CA GLY A 96 4.74 12.58 2.05
C GLY A 96 4.96 13.70 3.07
N ASP A 97 3.89 14.45 3.35
CA ASP A 97 3.86 15.49 4.40
C ASP A 97 3.19 15.00 5.69
N HIS A 98 2.97 13.68 5.84
CA HIS A 98 2.20 13.12 6.95
C HIS A 98 2.98 13.00 8.26
N ILE A 99 2.27 13.25 9.37
CA ILE A 99 2.63 12.89 10.75
C ILE A 99 1.55 11.89 11.21
N PRO A 100 1.89 10.74 11.81
CA PRO A 100 3.15 10.39 12.50
C PRO A 100 4.29 9.92 11.58
N LEU A 101 5.52 10.06 12.08
CA LEU A 101 6.71 9.48 11.45
C LEU A 101 6.66 7.94 11.54
N PHE A 102 7.00 7.27 10.45
CA PHE A 102 7.11 5.82 10.36
C PHE A 102 8.49 5.34 10.80
N LYS A 103 8.59 4.18 11.46
CA LYS A 103 9.87 3.58 11.85
C LYS A 103 10.07 2.24 11.16
N ALA A 104 10.99 2.20 10.20
CA ALA A 104 11.40 0.98 9.51
C ALA A 104 12.53 0.28 10.29
N ARG A 105 12.38 -1.03 10.51
CA ARG A 105 13.42 -1.86 11.15
C ARG A 105 14.25 -2.58 10.10
N PHE A 106 15.55 -2.71 10.38
CA PHE A 106 16.49 -3.44 9.55
C PHE A 106 17.38 -4.34 10.41
N VAL A 107 17.79 -5.46 9.85
CA VAL A 107 18.71 -6.43 10.46
C VAL A 107 19.89 -6.68 9.52
N HIS A 108 21.10 -6.71 10.06
CA HIS A 108 22.31 -7.05 9.33
C HIS A 108 22.56 -8.56 9.45
N ASP A 109 22.60 -9.27 8.32
CA ASP A 109 22.79 -10.74 8.28
C ASP A 109 24.24 -11.17 8.05
N GLY A 110 25.16 -10.21 8.00
CA GLY A 110 26.57 -10.43 7.69
C GLY A 110 26.94 -10.16 6.23
N SER A 111 25.96 -10.25 5.32
CA SER A 111 26.12 -9.92 3.89
C SER A 111 25.54 -8.55 3.53
N GLY A 112 24.56 -8.09 4.31
CA GLY A 112 23.99 -6.75 4.17
C GLY A 112 22.84 -6.48 5.10
N TRP A 113 22.22 -5.31 4.91
CA TRP A 113 21.03 -4.89 5.64
C TRP A 113 19.77 -5.40 4.95
N LEU A 114 18.94 -6.12 5.70
CA LEU A 114 17.63 -6.61 5.29
C LEU A 114 16.54 -5.84 6.00
N TYR A 115 15.46 -5.53 5.28
CA TYR A 115 14.27 -4.92 5.88
C TYR A 115 13.51 -5.94 6.73
N ASP A 116 13.37 -5.66 8.03
CA ASP A 116 12.57 -6.43 8.97
C ASP A 116 11.14 -5.88 8.95
N ALA A 117 10.38 -6.31 7.95
CA ALA A 117 9.01 -5.88 7.73
C ALA A 117 8.11 -6.23 8.92
N GLU A 118 7.13 -5.38 9.20
CA GLU A 118 6.09 -5.73 10.16
C GLU A 118 5.16 -6.81 9.58
N PRO A 119 4.56 -7.66 10.44
CA PRO A 119 3.62 -8.67 9.97
C PRO A 119 2.44 -8.02 9.23
N ILE A 120 2.20 -8.46 8.00
CA ILE A 120 1.06 -8.00 7.21
C ILE A 120 -0.19 -8.78 7.64
N PRO A 121 -1.32 -8.12 7.95
CA PRO A 121 -2.56 -8.80 8.28
C PRO A 121 -2.98 -9.76 7.16
N ALA A 122 -3.30 -11.02 7.50
CA ALA A 122 -3.56 -12.06 6.51
C ALA A 122 -4.69 -11.72 5.52
N ALA A 123 -5.70 -10.95 5.95
CA ALA A 123 -6.82 -10.53 5.12
C ALA A 123 -6.44 -9.41 4.12
N MET A 124 -5.36 -8.66 4.37
CA MET A 124 -5.04 -7.43 3.64
C MET A 124 -4.82 -7.67 2.15
N ILE A 125 -4.02 -8.68 1.81
CA ILE A 125 -3.69 -9.03 0.42
C ILE A 125 -4.98 -9.41 -0.33
N GLY A 126 -5.88 -10.14 0.33
CA GLY A 126 -7.18 -10.50 -0.22
C GLY A 126 -8.08 -9.29 -0.47
N GLU A 127 -8.15 -8.35 0.47
CA GLU A 127 -8.94 -7.13 0.31
C GLU A 127 -8.38 -6.20 -0.78
N LEU A 128 -7.06 -6.07 -0.90
CA LEU A 128 -6.41 -5.33 -2.00
C LEU A 128 -6.76 -5.94 -3.36
N ARG A 129 -6.65 -7.27 -3.51
CA ARG A 129 -7.00 -7.96 -4.76
C ARG A 129 -8.49 -7.83 -5.09
N LYS A 130 -9.36 -7.88 -4.09
CA LYS A 130 -10.80 -7.62 -4.29
C LYS A 130 -11.04 -6.19 -4.75
N LEU A 131 -10.35 -5.20 -4.17
CA LEU A 131 -10.43 -3.80 -4.60
C LEU A 131 -9.98 -3.64 -6.05
N ALA A 132 -8.84 -4.23 -6.43
CA ALA A 132 -8.37 -4.22 -7.82
C ALA A 132 -9.40 -4.82 -8.78
N ALA A 133 -9.99 -5.96 -8.43
CA ALA A 133 -11.04 -6.60 -9.21
C ALA A 133 -12.32 -5.75 -9.34
N THR A 134 -12.75 -5.11 -8.25
CA THR A 134 -13.89 -4.16 -8.26
C THR A 134 -13.60 -3.01 -9.23
N LEU A 135 -12.42 -2.40 -9.15
CA LEU A 135 -12.02 -1.29 -10.03
C LEU A 135 -12.00 -1.70 -11.51
N ASP A 136 -11.52 -2.91 -11.82
CA ASP A 136 -11.55 -3.45 -13.19
C ASP A 136 -12.98 -3.71 -13.68
N ASP A 137 -13.88 -4.20 -12.82
CA ASP A 137 -15.29 -4.40 -13.18
C ASP A 137 -15.99 -3.06 -13.47
N VAL A 138 -15.76 -2.04 -12.63
CA VAL A 138 -16.25 -0.68 -12.89
C VAL A 138 -15.69 -0.14 -14.19
N THR A 139 -14.40 -0.33 -14.44
CA THR A 139 -13.74 0.10 -15.69
C THR A 139 -14.44 -0.50 -16.91
N ARG A 140 -14.76 -1.80 -16.87
CA ARG A 140 -15.50 -2.48 -17.91
C ARG A 140 -16.89 -1.89 -18.08
N LYS A 141 -17.62 -1.64 -17.00
CA LYS A 141 -18.98 -1.07 -17.02
C LYS A 141 -19.03 0.34 -17.58
N VAL A 142 -18.08 1.19 -17.21
CA VAL A 142 -17.94 2.55 -17.79
C VAL A 142 -17.67 2.46 -19.29
N ARG A 143 -16.81 1.53 -19.72
CA ARG A 143 -16.54 1.29 -21.16
C ARG A 143 -17.77 0.79 -21.92
N GLU A 144 -18.64 0.02 -21.28
CA GLU A 144 -19.92 -0.44 -21.82
C GLU A 144 -20.97 0.69 -21.92
N GLY A 145 -20.66 1.90 -21.44
CA GLY A 145 -21.56 3.06 -21.51
C GLY A 145 -22.39 3.28 -20.24
N ALA A 146 -21.97 2.74 -19.09
CA ALA A 146 -22.61 3.08 -17.82
C ALA A 146 -22.55 4.60 -17.58
N ASP A 147 -23.65 5.16 -17.09
CA ASP A 147 -23.75 6.60 -16.88
C ASP A 147 -22.92 7.07 -15.67
N ILE A 148 -22.78 8.39 -15.55
CA ILE A 148 -22.02 9.01 -14.47
C ILE A 148 -22.64 8.76 -13.08
N ARG A 149 -23.96 8.48 -13.00
CA ARG A 149 -24.62 8.19 -11.72
C ARG A 149 -24.24 6.82 -11.22
N TYR A 150 -24.19 5.81 -12.10
CA TYR A 150 -23.65 4.49 -11.78
C TYR A 150 -22.21 4.60 -11.29
N TYR A 151 -21.38 5.36 -12.01
CA TYR A 151 -19.98 5.58 -11.62
C TYR A 151 -19.87 6.15 -10.19
N MET A 152 -20.63 7.21 -9.88
CA MET A 152 -20.62 7.81 -8.54
C MET A 152 -21.23 6.88 -7.48
N ASP A 153 -22.30 6.16 -7.78
CA ASP A 153 -22.96 5.24 -6.84
C ASP A 153 -22.05 4.07 -6.45
N VAL A 154 -21.37 3.45 -7.43
CA VAL A 154 -20.44 2.35 -7.15
C VAL A 154 -19.26 2.81 -6.30
N PHE A 155 -18.80 4.06 -6.47
CA PHE A 155 -17.78 4.60 -5.60
C PHE A 155 -18.19 4.53 -4.13
N PHE A 156 -19.34 5.10 -3.78
CA PHE A 156 -19.79 5.20 -2.40
C PHE A 156 -20.26 3.86 -1.82
N THR A 157 -20.82 2.98 -2.65
CA THR A 157 -21.41 1.71 -2.18
C THR A 157 -20.42 0.56 -2.15
N GLN A 158 -19.35 0.59 -2.96
CA GLN A 158 -18.42 -0.53 -3.09
C GLN A 158 -16.95 -0.13 -2.86
N VAL A 159 -16.47 0.88 -3.59
CA VAL A 159 -15.03 1.24 -3.62
C VAL A 159 -14.59 1.90 -2.31
N ALA A 160 -15.28 2.94 -1.87
CA ALA A 160 -14.92 3.66 -0.65
C ALA A 160 -14.97 2.75 0.61
N PRO A 161 -16.00 1.91 0.82
CA PRO A 161 -15.98 0.94 1.93
C PRO A 161 -14.82 -0.06 1.86
N GLN A 162 -14.43 -0.51 0.66
CA GLN A 162 -13.26 -1.39 0.48
C GLN A 162 -11.96 -0.65 0.80
N MET A 163 -11.79 0.59 0.32
CA MET A 163 -10.64 1.43 0.66
C MET A 163 -10.54 1.65 2.17
N CYS A 164 -11.65 1.95 2.85
CA CYS A 164 -11.65 2.09 4.32
C CYS A 164 -11.20 0.80 5.03
N ARG A 165 -11.57 -0.39 4.53
CA ARG A 165 -11.09 -1.65 5.11
C ARG A 165 -9.59 -1.85 4.94
N VAL A 166 -9.05 -1.50 3.77
CA VAL A 166 -7.60 -1.54 3.52
C VAL A 166 -6.87 -0.55 4.43
N LEU A 167 -7.33 0.70 4.49
CA LEU A 167 -6.69 1.77 5.25
C LEU A 167 -6.78 1.60 6.77
N THR A 168 -7.91 1.11 7.29
CA THR A 168 -8.05 0.84 8.74
C THR A 168 -7.26 -0.39 9.17
N ALA A 169 -7.09 -1.38 8.29
CA ALA A 169 -6.23 -2.51 8.57
C ALA A 169 -4.73 -2.16 8.53
N THR A 170 -4.35 -1.03 7.90
CA THR A 170 -2.96 -0.48 7.91
C THR A 170 -2.70 0.51 9.05
N ASP A 171 -3.71 0.95 9.80
CA ASP A 171 -3.51 1.97 10.83
C ASP A 171 -2.82 1.37 12.09
N PRO A 172 -1.60 1.82 12.44
CA PRO A 172 -0.88 1.32 13.60
C PRO A 172 -1.60 1.66 14.93
N VAL A 173 -2.40 2.72 15.00
CA VAL A 173 -3.20 3.06 16.19
C VAL A 173 -4.31 2.04 16.40
N VAL A 174 -4.97 1.62 15.31
CA VAL A 174 -6.01 0.58 15.33
C VAL A 174 -5.41 -0.79 15.65
N GLN A 175 -4.24 -1.11 15.08
CA GLN A 175 -3.52 -2.35 15.40
C GLN A 175 -3.01 -2.39 16.85
N THR A 176 -2.57 -1.25 17.41
CA THR A 176 -2.16 -1.17 18.81
C THR A 176 -3.35 -1.38 19.75
N ALA A 177 -4.51 -0.77 19.45
CA ALA A 177 -5.73 -0.97 20.23
C ALA A 177 -6.18 -2.45 20.23
N LEU A 178 -6.19 -3.10 19.07
CA LEU A 178 -6.56 -4.52 18.94
C LEU A 178 -5.57 -5.48 19.60
N SER A 179 -4.29 -5.11 19.70
CA SER A 179 -3.25 -5.93 20.35
C SER A 179 -3.24 -5.78 21.87
N THR A 180 -3.83 -4.72 22.41
CA THR A 180 -3.85 -4.46 23.86
C THR A 180 -4.96 -5.26 24.57
N ASP A 181 -6.05 -5.57 23.88
CA ASP A 181 -7.16 -6.37 24.42
C ASP A 181 -6.85 -7.89 24.48
N ALA A 182 -5.85 -8.37 23.73
CA ALA A 182 -5.44 -9.78 23.76
C ALA A 182 -4.51 -10.13 24.95
N ASN A 183 -4.21 -9.15 25.81
CA ASN A 183 -3.23 -9.27 26.90
C ASN A 183 -3.77 -8.76 28.24
N GLN A 184 -5.07 -8.92 28.49
CA GLN A 184 -5.62 -8.84 29.85
C GLN A 184 -5.67 -10.25 30.46
N PRO A 185 -5.12 -10.46 31.68
CA PRO A 185 -5.04 -11.76 32.34
C PRO A 185 -6.39 -12.35 32.77
#